data_AF-A0A519E952-F1
#
_entry.id   AF-A0A519E952-F1
#
_cell.length_a   1.000
_cell.length_b   1.000
_cell.length_c   1.000
_cell.angle_alpha   90.00
_cell.angle_beta   90.00
_cell.angle_gamma   90.00
#
_symmetry.space_group_name_H-M   'P 1'
#
loop_
_entity.id
_entity.type
_entity.pdbx_description
1 polymer ?
#
loop_
_entity_poly.entity_id
_entity_poly.type
_entity_poly.pdbx_seq_one_letter_code
_entity_poly.pdbx_strand_id
1 'polypeptide(L)'
;MDTDRTTEAMKPANADDVERIEYLYHRAWEFIGTPERLPSGLFQSAVHYRSLLTGRVGMLEVDMHPCKTVSLALSLGWEGASKWAREQRDDHHGSL
;
A
#
# COMPACT_ATOMS: atom_id res chain seq x y z
N MET A 1 -35.54 34.69 21.87
CA MET A 1 -35.64 33.30 22.32
C MET A 1 -35.46 32.45 21.08
N ASP A 2 -34.21 32.05 20.82
CA ASP A 2 -33.66 30.72 21.18
C ASP A 2 -34.25 29.66 20.22
N THR A 3 -33.49 28.89 19.43
CA THR A 3 -32.06 28.55 19.50
C THR A 3 -31.64 27.97 18.15
N ASP A 4 -30.44 28.38 17.76
CA ASP A 4 -29.46 27.63 16.97
C ASP A 4 -29.56 26.10 17.15
N ARG A 5 -29.74 25.37 16.05
CA ARG A 5 -29.21 24.01 15.90
C ARG A 5 -28.72 23.85 14.47
N THR A 6 -27.66 24.58 14.19
CA THR A 6 -26.72 24.20 13.15
C THR A 6 -26.24 22.79 13.49
N THR A 7 -26.68 21.79 12.74
CA THR A 7 -26.03 20.48 12.73
C THR A 7 -24.60 20.72 12.29
N GLU A 8 -23.68 20.78 13.26
CA GLU A 8 -22.27 20.53 13.01
C GLU A 8 -22.20 19.13 12.40
N ALA A 9 -22.17 19.07 11.07
CA ALA A 9 -21.62 17.93 10.40
C ALA A 9 -20.21 17.78 10.97
N MET A 10 -20.02 16.75 11.82
CA MET A 10 -18.71 16.30 12.27
C MET A 10 -17.84 16.24 11.01
N LYS A 11 -16.95 17.24 10.87
CA LYS A 11 -15.88 17.18 9.88
C LYS A 11 -15.18 15.84 10.13
N PRO A 12 -14.94 15.01 9.10
CA PRO A 12 -14.11 13.83 9.28
C PRO A 12 -12.81 14.31 9.94
N ALA A 13 -12.52 13.75 11.11
CA ALA A 13 -11.26 14.00 11.79
C ALA A 13 -10.17 13.56 10.82
N ASN A 14 -9.46 14.53 10.26
CA ASN A 14 -8.36 14.38 9.31
C ASN A 14 -8.75 13.73 7.97
N ALA A 15 -8.59 14.48 6.88
CA ALA A 15 -8.56 13.93 5.53
C ALA A 15 -7.41 12.93 5.29
N ASP A 16 -6.54 12.72 6.29
CA ASP A 16 -5.47 11.72 6.31
C ASP A 16 -5.94 10.32 6.74
N ASP A 17 -7.17 10.16 7.28
CA ASP A 17 -7.75 8.86 7.65
C ASP A 17 -8.52 8.20 6.50
N VAL A 18 -8.33 8.66 5.26
CA VAL A 18 -8.75 7.89 4.08
C VAL A 18 -7.73 6.77 3.90
N GLU A 19 -8.18 5.52 4.02
CA GLU A 19 -7.39 4.33 3.67
C GLU A 19 -6.86 4.49 2.23
N ARG A 20 -5.63 4.97 2.11
CA ARG A 20 -5.00 5.24 0.81
C ARG A 20 -4.53 3.92 0.24
N ILE A 21 -5.38 3.31 -0.56
CA ILE A 21 -5.04 2.12 -1.35
C ILE A 21 -4.50 2.59 -2.70
N GLU A 22 -3.27 2.19 -3.03
CA GLU A 22 -2.65 2.47 -4.32
C GLU A 22 -2.36 1.18 -5.08
N TYR A 23 -2.39 1.26 -6.41
CA TYR A 23 -2.16 0.13 -7.31
C TYR A 23 -0.91 0.37 -8.15
N LEU A 24 -0.10 -0.66 -8.31
CA LEU A 24 1.04 -0.68 -9.22
C LEU A 24 0.94 -1.89 -10.15
N TYR A 25 0.92 -1.64 -11.45
CA TYR A 25 1.01 -2.69 -12.46
C TYR A 25 2.43 -2.75 -13.03
N HIS A 26 3.13 -3.86 -12.84
CA HIS A 26 4.51 -4.00 -13.31
C HIS A 26 4.84 -5.43 -13.72
N ARG A 27 5.34 -5.62 -14.96
CA ARG A 27 5.86 -6.90 -15.48
C ARG A 27 4.95 -8.12 -15.23
N ALA A 28 3.67 -7.98 -15.58
CA ALA A 28 2.62 -9.00 -15.40
C ALA A 28 2.26 -9.32 -13.93
N TRP A 29 2.60 -8.41 -13.02
CA TRP A 29 2.12 -8.39 -11.66
C TRP A 29 1.26 -7.15 -11.42
N GLU A 30 0.24 -7.32 -10.60
CA GLU A 30 -0.49 -6.24 -9.97
C GLU A 30 -0.11 -6.23 -8.49
N PHE A 31 0.19 -5.05 -7.96
CA PHE A 31 0.47 -4.83 -6.55
C PHE A 31 -0.52 -3.86 -5.95
N ILE A 32 -0.89 -4.10 -4.69
CA ILE A 32 -1.82 -3.28 -3.92
C ILE A 32 -1.10 -2.89 -2.63
N GLY A 33 -0.85 -1.59 -2.47
CA GLY A 33 -0.12 -1.02 -1.36
C GLY A 33 -1.08 -0.38 -0.38
N THR A 34 -1.01 -0.78 0.88
CA THR A 34 -1.83 -0.23 1.97
C THR A 34 -0.90 0.27 3.07
N PRO A 35 -1.01 1.55 3.49
CA PRO A 35 -0.22 2.05 4.59
C PRO A 35 -0.76 1.50 5.91
N GLU A 36 0.15 1.07 6.78
CA GLU A 36 -0.17 0.60 8.13
C GLU A 36 0.49 1.52 9.15
N ARG A 37 -0.30 1.97 10.13
CA ARG A 37 0.22 2.76 11.25
C ARG A 37 0.66 1.83 12.38
N LEU A 38 1.92 1.92 12.76
CA LEU A 38 2.52 1.14 13.83
C LEU A 38 2.20 1.72 15.23
N PRO A 39 2.33 0.93 16.31
CA PRO A 39 2.18 1.43 17.69
C PRO A 39 3.13 2.57 18.04
N SER A 40 4.27 2.68 17.35
CA SER A 40 5.22 3.79 17.48
C SER A 40 4.70 5.11 16.88
N GLY A 41 3.59 5.08 16.15
CA GLY A 41 3.06 6.21 15.38
C GLY A 41 3.71 6.39 14.00
N LEU A 42 4.72 5.59 13.66
CA LEU A 42 5.33 5.53 12.32
C LEU A 42 4.44 4.71 11.36
N PHE A 43 4.74 4.81 10.08
CA PHE A 43 4.03 4.10 9.01
C PHE A 43 4.94 3.09 8.32
N GLN A 44 4.37 1.94 7.97
CA GLN A 44 4.94 1.01 7.01
C GLN A 44 3.93 0.79 5.88
N SER A 45 4.31 0.06 4.84
CA SER A 45 3.38 -0.32 3.78
C SER A 45 3.33 -1.84 3.69
N ALA A 46 2.12 -2.37 3.73
CA ALA A 46 1.83 -3.75 3.37
C ALA A 46 1.53 -3.79 1.87
N VAL A 47 2.27 -4.63 1.13
CA VAL A 47 2.11 -4.75 -0.32
C VAL A 47 1.63 -6.15 -0.66
N HIS A 48 0.39 -6.26 -1.12
CA HIS A 48 -0.14 -7.48 -1.72
C HIS A 48 0.23 -7.55 -3.20
N TYR A 49 0.31 -8.76 -3.74
CA TYR A 49 0.52 -8.97 -5.17
C TYR A 49 -0.45 -10.01 -5.74
N ARG A 50 -0.68 -9.89 -7.05
CA ARG A 50 -1.36 -10.88 -7.90
C ARG A 50 -0.59 -11.05 -9.20
N SER A 51 -0.26 -12.29 -9.57
CA SER A 51 0.22 -12.62 -10.91
C SER A 51 -0.92 -12.50 -11.89
N LEU A 52 -0.75 -11.69 -12.93
CA LEU A 52 -1.71 -11.58 -14.03
C LEU A 52 -1.63 -12.77 -14.99
N LEU A 53 -0.57 -13.59 -14.89
CA LEU A 53 -0.38 -14.79 -15.73
C LEU A 53 -0.95 -16.05 -15.08
N THR A 54 -0.67 -16.24 -13.79
CA THR A 54 -1.03 -17.49 -13.08
C THR A 54 -2.17 -17.30 -12.07
N GLY A 55 -2.56 -16.06 -11.79
CA GLY A 55 -3.52 -15.74 -10.72
C GLY A 55 -2.97 -15.89 -9.30
N ARG A 56 -1.70 -16.25 -9.13
CA ARG A 56 -1.06 -16.41 -7.81
C ARG A 56 -1.15 -15.11 -7.02
N VAL A 57 -1.61 -15.17 -5.78
CA VAL A 57 -1.67 -14.04 -4.86
C VAL A 57 -0.76 -14.24 -3.66
N GLY A 58 -0.34 -13.15 -3.04
CA GLY A 58 0.45 -13.18 -1.81
C GLY A 58 0.68 -11.80 -1.22
N MET A 59 1.51 -11.75 -0.18
CA MET A 59 1.99 -10.52 0.44
C MET A 59 3.51 -10.47 0.30
N LEU A 60 4.06 -9.28 0.01
CA LEU A 60 5.48 -9.06 0.00
C LEU A 60 5.98 -8.83 1.42
N GLU A 61 6.78 -9.76 1.92
CA GLU A 61 7.59 -9.56 3.11
C GLU A 61 8.85 -8.79 2.70
N VAL A 62 8.77 -7.46 2.72
CA VAL A 62 9.94 -6.60 2.54
C VAL A 62 10.27 -6.02 3.90
N ASP A 63 11.54 -6.09 4.31
CA ASP A 63 12.07 -5.40 5.50
C ASP A 63 12.05 -3.88 5.27
N MET A 64 10.85 -3.32 5.35
CA MET A 64 10.60 -1.91 5.14
C MET A 64 10.79 -1.17 6.44
N HIS A 65 11.69 -0.20 6.41
CA HIS A 65 11.95 0.63 7.57
C HIS A 65 10.72 1.50 7.86
N PRO A 66 10.24 1.55 9.12
CA PRO A 66 9.18 2.45 9.50
C PRO A 66 9.50 3.91 9.17
N CYS A 67 8.52 4.61 8.60
CA CYS A 67 8.67 5.95 8.05
C CYS A 67 7.75 6.95 8.75
N LYS A 68 8.05 8.24 8.62
CA LYS A 68 7.26 9.31 9.25
C LYS A 68 5.95 9.61 8.54
N THR A 69 5.80 9.21 7.28
CA THR A 69 4.64 9.57 6.45
C THR A 69 4.15 8.39 5.62
N VAL A 70 2.83 8.37 5.36
CA VAL A 70 2.17 7.40 4.47
C VAL A 70 2.79 7.39 3.08
N SER A 71 2.99 8.57 2.48
CA SER A 71 3.56 8.69 1.13
C SER A 71 4.96 8.06 1.02
N LEU A 72 5.80 8.21 2.06
CA LEU A 72 7.13 7.62 2.07
C LEU A 72 7.04 6.10 2.24
N ALA A 73 6.18 5.60 3.13
CA ALA A 73 5.95 4.18 3.31
C ALA A 73 5.48 3.49 2.02
N LEU A 74 4.51 4.08 1.31
CA LEU A 74 4.03 3.55 0.03
C LEU A 74 5.12 3.60 -1.05
N SER A 75 5.89 4.70 -1.13
CA SER A 75 7.01 4.83 -2.07
C SER A 75 8.05 3.74 -1.90
N LEU A 76 8.43 3.43 -0.65
CA LEU A 76 9.34 2.32 -0.34
C LEU A 76 8.72 0.96 -0.72
N GLY A 77 7.41 0.80 -0.50
CA GLY A 77 6.68 -0.40 -0.94
C GLY A 77 6.71 -0.61 -2.44
N TRP A 78 6.61 0.47 -3.21
CA TRP A 78 6.72 0.44 -4.67
C TRP A 78 8.12 0.15 -5.17
N GLU A 79 9.14 0.66 -4.49
CA GLU A 79 10.53 0.30 -4.77
C GLU A 79 10.77 -1.18 -4.51
N GLY A 80 10.34 -1.69 -3.34
CA GLY A 80 10.42 -3.09 -2.98
C GLY A 80 9.68 -4.02 -3.93
N ALA A 81 8.43 -3.69 -4.27
CA ALA A 81 7.60 -4.45 -5.21
C ALA A 81 8.20 -4.47 -6.62
N SER A 82 8.71 -3.33 -7.09
CA SER A 82 9.37 -3.25 -8.39
C SER A 82 10.65 -4.07 -8.45
N LYS A 83 11.43 -4.10 -7.35
CA LYS A 83 12.63 -4.92 -7.23
C LYS A 83 12.26 -6.41 -7.22
N TRP A 84 11.33 -6.80 -6.34
CA TRP A 84 10.86 -8.18 -6.24
C TRP A 84 10.29 -8.71 -7.56
N ALA A 85 9.50 -7.91 -8.28
CA ALA A 85 8.95 -8.27 -9.59
C ALA A 85 10.04 -8.52 -10.65
N ARG A 86 11.19 -7.85 -10.55
CA ARG A 86 12.32 -8.09 -11.45
C ARG A 86 12.99 -9.43 -11.14
N GLU A 87 13.14 -9.75 -9.86
CA GLU A 87 13.76 -11.00 -9.38
C GLU A 87 12.87 -12.22 -9.66
N GLN A 88 11.56 -12.11 -9.45
CA GLN A 88 10.61 -13.20 -9.71
C GLN A 88 10.47 -13.56 -11.20
N ARG A 89 10.88 -12.68 -12.11
CA ARG A 89 10.92 -13.02 -13.54
C ARG A 89 11.97 -14.10 -13.83
N ASP A 90 13.01 -14.20 -12.99
CA ASP A 90 14.07 -15.18 -13.12
C ASP A 90 13.70 -16.54 -12.48
N ASP A 91 12.62 -16.59 -11.67
CA ASP A 91 12.08 -17.83 -11.08
C ASP A 91 11.17 -18.60 -12.07
N HIS A 92 10.93 -18.07 -13.27
CA HIS A 92 10.43 -18.87 -14.38
C HIS A 92 11.57 -19.74 -14.92
N HIS A 93 11.78 -20.86 -14.24
CA HIS A 93 12.06 -22.14 -14.88
C HIS A 93 11.34 -22.22 -16.24
N GLY A 94 12.09 -22.04 -17.32
CA GLY A 94 11.70 -22.39 -18.69
C GLY A 94 10.91 -21.32 -19.45
N SER A 95 11.59 -20.66 -20.38
CA SER A 95 11.12 -20.33 -21.75
C SER A 95 9.61 -20.10 -21.96
N LEU A 96 9.24 -18.86 -22.28
CA LEU A 96 8.24 -18.66 -23.33
C LEU A 96 8.82 -19.13 -24.68
#